data_AF-A0A2A2H9V4-F1
#
_entry.id   AF-A0A2A2H9V4-F1
#
_cell.length_a   1.000
_cell.length_b   1.000
_cell.length_c   1.000
_cell.angle_alpha   90.00
_cell.angle_beta   90.00
_cell.angle_gamma   90.00
#
_symmetry.space_group_name_H-M   'P 1'
#
loop_
_entity.id
_entity.type
_entity.pdbx_description
1 polymer ?
#
loop_
_entity_poly.entity_id
_entity_poly.type
_entity_poly.pdbx_seq_one_letter_code
_entity_poly.pdbx_strand_id
1 'polypeptide(L)'
;MALLKDNEREQLRQLVKACLLEISKLKMDLKKCQIESKNSGKLDTELVNKKNQEIEELKLALEEKDGKISELMGLLNERNNELEELEKIKRHFDALTAKPKKDLTSFQSQVYQLLGMDKCTTQELYEQIRDIGFKELSFDNFSSILRNLERKGYFKAFKENEITFWQKIEN
;
A
#
# COMPACT_ATOMS: atom_id res chain seq x y z
N MET A 1 -22.55 -96.28 -31.89
CA MET A 1 -21.70 -95.34 -31.11
C MET A 1 -20.95 -94.30 -31.96
N ALA A 2 -20.75 -94.49 -33.27
CA ALA A 2 -19.98 -93.53 -34.10
C ALA A 2 -20.69 -92.18 -34.36
N LEU A 3 -22.01 -92.18 -34.56
CA LEU A 3 -22.80 -90.96 -34.85
C LEU A 3 -22.88 -89.96 -33.67
N LEU A 4 -22.87 -90.44 -32.42
CA LEU A 4 -22.84 -89.55 -31.25
C LEU A 4 -21.51 -88.80 -31.12
N LYS A 5 -20.38 -89.47 -31.44
CA LYS A 5 -19.04 -88.87 -31.42
C LYS A 5 -18.86 -87.75 -32.44
N ASP A 6 -19.53 -87.82 -33.59
CA ASP A 6 -19.46 -86.77 -34.62
C ASP A 6 -20.24 -85.51 -34.22
N ASN A 7 -21.35 -85.66 -33.49
CA ASN A 7 -22.14 -84.53 -33.02
C ASN A 7 -21.42 -83.74 -31.90
N GLU A 8 -20.82 -84.43 -30.93
CA GLU A 8 -20.01 -83.80 -29.88
C GLU A 8 -18.80 -83.04 -30.46
N ARG A 9 -18.18 -83.62 -31.49
CA ARG A 9 -17.04 -83.01 -32.19
C ARG A 9 -17.45 -81.74 -32.95
N GLU A 10 -18.63 -81.71 -33.53
CA GLU A 10 -19.17 -80.53 -34.20
C GLU A 10 -19.58 -79.45 -33.20
N GLN A 11 -20.20 -79.80 -32.08
CA GLN A 11 -20.50 -78.88 -30.99
C GLN A 11 -19.22 -78.25 -30.41
N LEU A 12 -18.16 -79.04 -30.21
CA LEU A 12 -16.85 -78.54 -29.81
C LEU A 12 -16.26 -77.56 -30.83
N ARG A 13 -16.38 -77.84 -32.14
CA ARG A 13 -15.93 -76.91 -33.19
C ARG A 13 -16.69 -75.59 -33.16
N GLN A 14 -18.01 -75.64 -32.98
CA GLN A 14 -18.86 -74.45 -32.88
C GLN A 14 -18.50 -73.62 -31.65
N LEU A 15 -18.28 -74.26 -30.50
CA LEU A 15 -17.85 -73.60 -29.27
C LEU A 15 -16.48 -72.95 -29.44
N VAL A 16 -15.50 -73.67 -29.99
CA VAL A 16 -14.16 -73.11 -30.26
C VAL A 16 -14.25 -71.91 -31.22
N LYS A 17 -15.09 -71.98 -32.25
CA LYS A 17 -15.32 -70.86 -33.18
C LYS A 17 -15.96 -69.66 -32.47
N ALA A 18 -16.95 -69.88 -31.61
CA ALA A 18 -17.57 -68.83 -30.81
C ALA A 18 -16.54 -68.18 -29.86
N CYS A 19 -15.75 -68.98 -29.14
CA CYS A 19 -14.71 -68.47 -28.26
C CYS A 19 -13.63 -67.70 -29.04
N LEU A 20 -13.21 -68.16 -30.22
CA LEU A 20 -12.25 -67.43 -31.06
C LEU A 20 -12.78 -66.07 -31.54
N LEU A 21 -14.07 -66.01 -31.89
CA LEU A 21 -14.74 -64.75 -32.27
C LEU A 21 -14.82 -63.80 -31.07
N GLU A 22 -15.15 -64.32 -29.89
CA GLU A 22 -15.24 -63.55 -28.65
C GLU A 22 -13.86 -63.01 -28.23
N ILE A 23 -12.81 -63.83 -28.27
CA ILE A 23 -11.42 -63.40 -28.05
C ILE A 23 -11.02 -62.31 -29.05
N SER A 24 -11.38 -62.46 -30.32
CA SER A 24 -11.07 -61.47 -31.35
C SER A 24 -11.77 -60.14 -31.10
N LYS A 25 -13.05 -60.18 -30.68
CA LYS A 25 -13.84 -59.00 -30.30
C LYS A 25 -13.23 -58.30 -29.08
N LEU A 26 -12.96 -59.04 -28.01
CA LEU A 26 -12.32 -58.51 -26.81
C LEU A 26 -10.95 -57.88 -27.10
N LYS A 27 -10.16 -58.48 -28.00
CA LYS A 27 -8.87 -57.91 -28.43
C LYS A 27 -9.03 -56.59 -29.18
N MET A 28 -10.08 -56.44 -30.00
CA MET A 28 -10.39 -55.17 -30.67
C MET A 28 -10.85 -54.12 -29.66
N ASP A 29 -11.75 -54.47 -28.75
CA ASP A 29 -12.26 -53.56 -27.72
C ASP A 29 -11.14 -53.08 -26.79
N LEU A 30 -10.22 -53.97 -26.40
CA LEU A 30 -9.07 -53.63 -25.56
C LEU A 30 -8.10 -52.67 -26.28
N LYS A 31 -7.84 -52.89 -27.58
CA LYS A 31 -7.04 -51.95 -28.38
C LYS A 31 -7.71 -50.57 -28.48
N LYS A 32 -9.03 -50.54 -28.67
CA LYS A 32 -9.81 -49.30 -28.72
C LYS A 32 -9.71 -48.53 -27.40
N CYS A 33 -9.92 -49.22 -26.27
CA CYS A 33 -9.78 -48.65 -24.93
C CYS A 33 -8.37 -48.10 -24.66
N GLN A 34 -7.32 -48.81 -25.10
CA GLN A 34 -5.94 -48.34 -24.95
C GLN A 34 -5.64 -47.06 -25.75
N ILE A 35 -6.20 -46.94 -26.95
CA ILE A 35 -6.02 -45.74 -27.78
C ILE A 35 -6.77 -44.57 -27.15
N GLU A 36 -8.02 -44.78 -26.73
CA GLU A 36 -8.84 -43.76 -26.05
C GLU A 36 -8.17 -43.27 -24.77
N SER A 37 -7.65 -44.18 -23.93
CA SER A 37 -6.89 -43.85 -22.71
C SER A 37 -5.62 -43.04 -22.99
N LYS A 38 -4.86 -43.37 -24.04
CA LYS A 38 -3.65 -42.62 -24.42
C LYS A 38 -3.99 -41.23 -24.95
N ASN A 39 -5.09 -41.10 -25.66
CA ASN A 39 -5.53 -39.82 -26.22
C ASN A 39 -6.08 -38.90 -25.12
N SER A 40 -6.86 -39.43 -24.16
CA SER A 40 -7.36 -38.63 -23.03
C SER A 40 -6.22 -38.10 -22.17
N GLY A 41 -5.25 -38.95 -21.81
CA GLY A 41 -4.09 -38.52 -21.00
C GLY A 41 -3.23 -37.45 -21.67
N LYS A 42 -3.09 -37.48 -23.00
CA LYS A 42 -2.38 -36.43 -23.75
C LYS A 42 -3.14 -35.10 -23.72
N LEU A 43 -4.46 -35.14 -23.94
CA LEU A 43 -5.31 -33.95 -23.98
C LEU A 43 -5.34 -33.25 -22.61
N ASP A 44 -5.41 -34.03 -21.52
CA ASP A 44 -5.33 -33.52 -20.16
C ASP A 44 -3.96 -32.86 -19.89
N THR A 45 -2.87 -33.45 -20.38
CA THR A 45 -1.52 -32.90 -20.21
C THR A 45 -1.34 -31.57 -20.97
N GLU A 46 -1.84 -31.48 -22.19
CA GLU A 46 -1.80 -30.24 -22.98
C GLU A 46 -2.64 -29.12 -22.34
N LEU A 47 -3.82 -29.46 -21.82
CA LEU A 47 -4.68 -28.50 -21.11
C LEU A 47 -4.00 -27.98 -19.84
N VAL A 48 -3.39 -28.88 -19.05
CA VAL A 48 -2.63 -28.51 -17.85
C VAL A 48 -1.45 -27.60 -18.19
N ASN A 49 -0.71 -27.91 -19.25
CA ASN A 49 0.42 -27.08 -19.68
C ASN A 49 -0.01 -25.68 -20.11
N LYS A 50 -1.11 -25.56 -20.88
CA LYS A 50 -1.67 -24.26 -21.26
C LYS A 50 -2.10 -23.44 -20.06
N LYS A 51 -2.80 -24.07 -19.10
CA LYS A 51 -3.22 -23.39 -17.87
C LYS A 51 -2.02 -22.95 -17.03
N ASN A 52 -0.97 -23.77 -16.95
CA ASN A 52 0.25 -23.40 -16.22
C ASN A 52 0.96 -22.21 -16.88
N GLN A 53 1.00 -22.15 -18.22
CA GLN A 53 1.53 -20.99 -18.94
C GLN A 53 0.73 -19.72 -18.64
N GLU A 54 -0.60 -19.80 -18.73
CA GLU A 54 -1.50 -18.68 -18.40
C GLU A 54 -1.34 -18.22 -16.95
N ILE A 55 -1.17 -19.16 -16.01
CA ILE A 55 -0.91 -18.84 -14.59
C ILE A 55 0.41 -18.09 -14.44
N GLU A 56 1.48 -18.51 -15.12
CA GLU A 56 2.77 -17.80 -15.05
C GLU A 56 2.71 -16.40 -15.69
N GLU A 57 2.03 -16.26 -16.82
CA GLU A 57 1.80 -14.94 -17.44
C GLU A 57 1.02 -14.01 -16.51
N LEU A 58 -0.03 -14.52 -15.85
CA LEU A 58 -0.81 -13.74 -14.88
C LEU A 58 0.00 -13.37 -13.64
N LYS A 59 0.88 -14.26 -13.16
CA LYS A 59 1.79 -13.96 -12.03
C LYS A 59 2.75 -12.83 -12.40
N LEU A 60 3.38 -12.89 -13.56
CA LEU A 60 4.29 -11.84 -14.02
C LEU A 60 3.57 -10.50 -14.16
N ALA A 61 2.36 -10.50 -14.73
CA ALA A 61 1.56 -9.29 -14.85
C ALA A 61 1.10 -8.74 -13.49
N LEU A 62 0.90 -9.61 -12.49
CA LEU A 62 0.58 -9.21 -11.12
C LEU A 62 1.78 -8.56 -10.45
N GLU A 63 2.96 -9.18 -10.54
CA GLU A 63 4.22 -8.63 -10.00
C GLU A 63 4.56 -7.27 -10.61
N GLU A 64 4.37 -7.09 -11.92
CA GLU A 64 4.57 -5.79 -12.59
C GLU A 64 3.61 -4.72 -12.05
N LYS A 65 2.32 -5.08 -11.87
CA LYS A 65 1.32 -4.17 -11.31
C LYS A 65 1.62 -3.82 -9.86
N ASP A 66 2.02 -4.79 -9.05
CA ASP A 66 2.40 -4.57 -7.65
C ASP A 66 3.62 -3.66 -7.54
N GLY A 67 4.63 -3.85 -8.41
CA GLY A 67 5.78 -2.95 -8.52
C GLY A 67 5.37 -1.51 -8.83
N LYS A 68 4.49 -1.32 -9.83
CA LYS A 68 3.98 0.00 -10.20
C LYS A 68 3.13 0.64 -9.11
N ILE A 69 2.35 -0.15 -8.40
CA ILE A 69 1.57 0.31 -7.24
C ILE A 69 2.53 0.83 -6.15
N SER A 70 3.59 0.08 -5.84
CA SER A 70 4.59 0.51 -4.85
C SER A 70 5.29 1.81 -5.24
N GLU A 71 5.65 1.95 -6.52
CA GLU A 71 6.26 3.18 -7.04
C GLU A 71 5.32 4.39 -6.92
N LEU A 72 4.06 4.22 -7.32
CA LEU A 72 3.04 5.27 -7.22
C LEU A 72 2.75 5.67 -5.77
N MET A 73 2.76 4.72 -4.84
CA MET A 73 2.63 5.03 -3.40
C MET A 73 3.81 5.84 -2.89
N GLY A 74 5.03 5.52 -3.34
CA GLY A 74 6.23 6.30 -3.01
C GLY A 74 6.11 7.75 -3.47
N LEU A 75 5.78 7.96 -4.75
CA LEU A 75 5.57 9.30 -5.32
C LEU A 75 4.45 10.06 -4.61
N LEU A 76 3.35 9.39 -4.25
CA LEU A 76 2.24 10.02 -3.54
C LEU A 76 2.65 10.51 -2.15
N ASN A 77 3.45 9.71 -1.42
CA ASN A 77 3.98 10.13 -0.12
C ASN A 77 4.94 11.31 -0.23
N GLU A 78 5.83 11.32 -1.23
CA GLU A 78 6.71 12.46 -1.49
C GLU A 78 5.91 13.74 -1.76
N ARG A 79 4.90 13.66 -2.63
CA ARG A 79 4.03 14.80 -2.95
C ARG A 79 3.22 15.28 -1.75
N ASN A 80 2.73 14.38 -0.91
CA ASN A 80 2.04 14.76 0.33
C ASN A 80 2.97 15.50 1.29
N ASN A 81 4.21 15.05 1.47
CA ASN A 81 5.19 15.75 2.29
C ASN A 81 5.51 17.15 1.73
N GLU A 82 5.69 17.27 0.40
CA GLU A 82 5.86 18.56 -0.26
C GLU A 82 4.66 19.49 -0.05
N LEU A 83 3.44 18.96 -0.14
CA LEU A 83 2.21 19.72 0.11
C LEU A 83 2.12 20.21 1.55
N GLU A 84 2.45 19.36 2.53
CA GLU A 84 2.49 19.76 3.94
C GLU A 84 3.50 20.88 4.20
N GLU A 85 4.69 20.79 3.61
CA GLU A 85 5.71 21.85 3.68
C GLU A 85 5.21 23.16 3.05
N LEU A 86 4.60 23.08 1.86
CA LEU A 86 4.02 24.24 1.18
C LEU A 86 2.87 24.87 1.98
N GLU A 87 2.03 24.07 2.63
CA GLU A 87 0.98 24.57 3.52
C GLU A 87 1.57 25.30 4.73
N LYS A 88 2.63 24.78 5.36
CA LYS A 88 3.33 25.47 6.46
C LYS A 88 3.88 26.82 5.98
N ILE A 89 4.56 26.84 4.83
CA ILE A 89 5.10 28.08 4.24
C ILE A 89 3.98 29.08 3.97
N LYS A 90 2.86 28.63 3.40
CA LYS A 90 1.70 29.48 3.14
C LYS A 90 1.15 30.07 4.44
N ARG A 91 0.99 29.27 5.50
CA ARG A 91 0.54 29.77 6.82
C ARG A 91 1.51 30.80 7.38
N HIS A 92 2.82 30.58 7.28
CA HIS A 92 3.83 31.56 7.72
C HIS A 92 3.77 32.85 6.88
N PHE A 93 3.56 32.74 5.57
CA PHE A 93 3.45 33.90 4.68
C PHE A 93 2.18 34.73 4.98
N ASP A 94 1.04 34.06 5.16
CA ASP A 94 -0.21 34.70 5.56
C ASP A 94 -0.06 35.39 6.93
N ALA A 95 0.64 34.75 7.88
CA ALA A 95 0.97 35.35 9.16
C ALA A 95 1.87 36.59 9.03
N LEU A 96 2.92 36.55 8.19
CA LEU A 96 3.84 37.68 7.99
C LEU A 96 3.20 38.89 7.27
N THR A 97 2.23 38.62 6.40
CA THR A 97 1.51 39.64 5.62
C THR A 97 0.22 40.12 6.28
N ALA A 98 -0.18 39.50 7.39
CA ALA A 98 -1.33 39.93 8.15
C ALA A 98 -1.15 41.35 8.70
N LYS A 99 -2.27 42.06 8.84
CA LYS A 99 -2.25 43.44 9.34
C LYS A 99 -1.60 43.47 10.74
N PRO A 100 -0.70 44.42 11.02
CA PRO A 100 -0.13 44.59 12.35
C PRO A 100 -1.23 44.77 13.40
N LYS A 101 -1.07 44.12 14.54
CA LYS A 101 -2.00 44.23 15.65
C LYS A 101 -1.85 45.62 16.29
N LYS A 102 -2.97 46.14 16.80
CA LYS A 102 -3.01 47.46 17.43
C LYS A 102 -2.05 47.47 18.64
N ASP A 103 -1.30 48.56 18.81
CA ASP A 103 -0.37 48.78 19.92
C ASP A 103 0.90 47.91 19.95
N LEU A 104 1.18 47.18 18.86
CA LEU A 104 2.44 46.44 18.64
C LEU A 104 3.24 47.07 17.48
N THR A 105 4.57 46.92 17.53
CA THR A 105 5.40 47.21 16.35
C THR A 105 5.11 46.19 15.23
N SER A 106 5.50 46.52 14.00
CA SER A 106 5.40 45.59 12.86
C SER A 106 6.08 44.24 13.19
N PHE A 107 7.29 44.30 13.73
CA PHE A 107 8.06 43.13 14.12
C PHE A 107 7.39 42.31 15.24
N GLN A 108 6.91 42.99 16.29
CA GLN A 108 6.20 42.31 17.39
C GLN A 108 4.91 41.64 16.91
N SER A 109 4.20 42.27 15.96
CA SER A 109 3.00 41.71 15.35
C SER A 109 3.31 40.46 14.55
N GLN A 110 4.38 40.49 13.74
CA GLN A 110 4.83 39.34 12.95
C GLN A 110 5.22 38.17 13.84
N VAL A 111 6.04 38.42 14.88
CA VAL A 111 6.40 37.39 15.86
C VAL A 111 5.15 36.82 16.52
N TYR A 112 4.24 37.65 17.01
CA TYR A 112 2.98 37.19 17.60
C TYR A 112 2.15 36.31 16.65
N GLN A 113 2.05 36.67 15.37
CA GLN A 113 1.26 35.94 14.38
C GLN A 113 1.87 34.57 14.04
N LEU A 114 3.19 34.45 14.08
CA LEU A 114 3.91 33.20 13.81
C LEU A 114 3.93 32.22 14.98
N LEU A 115 3.79 32.71 16.22
CA LEU A 115 3.75 31.82 17.39
C LEU A 115 2.43 31.03 17.46
N GLY A 116 2.57 29.76 17.82
CA GLY A 116 1.46 28.83 18.07
C GLY A 116 0.59 29.25 19.27
N MET A 117 -0.55 28.57 19.41
CA MET A 117 -1.49 28.78 20.52
C MET A 117 -1.11 27.98 21.78
N ASP A 118 -0.29 26.96 21.61
CA ASP A 118 0.05 26.02 22.67
C ASP A 118 0.92 26.67 23.75
N LYS A 119 0.80 26.12 24.96
CA LYS A 119 1.61 26.54 26.10
C LYS A 119 3.04 26.04 25.89
N CYS A 120 3.98 26.96 25.66
CA CYS A 120 5.37 26.63 25.39
C CYS A 120 6.31 27.47 26.27
N THR A 121 7.52 26.96 26.48
CA THR A 121 8.59 27.70 27.15
C THR A 121 9.17 28.79 26.24
N THR A 122 9.91 29.74 26.83
CA THR A 122 10.63 30.76 26.05
C THR A 122 11.57 30.13 25.02
N GLN A 123 12.23 29.02 25.37
CA GLN A 123 13.19 28.34 24.51
C GLN A 123 12.51 27.72 23.29
N GLU A 124 11.41 27.00 23.50
CA GLU A 124 10.65 26.36 22.41
C GLU A 124 10.11 27.41 21.43
N LEU A 125 9.51 28.50 21.93
CA LEU A 125 9.00 29.57 21.07
C LEU A 125 10.13 30.29 20.31
N TYR A 126 11.30 30.42 20.95
CA TYR A 126 12.47 31.01 20.30
C TYR A 126 13.00 30.13 19.18
N GLU A 127 13.10 28.82 19.40
CA GLU A 127 13.51 27.84 18.40
C GLU A 127 12.53 27.82 17.22
N GLN A 128 11.22 27.81 17.49
CA GLN A 128 10.19 27.91 16.44
C GLN A 128 10.39 29.15 15.54
N ILE A 129 10.57 30.34 16.13
CA ILE A 129 10.75 31.58 15.37
C ILE A 129 12.07 31.56 14.59
N ARG A 130 13.12 31.00 15.17
CA ARG A 130 14.42 30.85 14.49
C ARG A 130 14.33 29.91 13.29
N ASP A 131 13.60 28.80 13.43
CA ASP A 131 13.38 27.80 12.39
C ASP A 131 12.53 28.34 11.23
N ILE A 132 11.55 29.19 11.53
CA ILE A 132 10.73 29.88 10.52
C ILE A 132 11.57 30.84 9.65
N GLY A 133 12.64 31.43 10.20
CA GLY A 133 13.57 32.25 9.42
C GLY A 133 14.25 33.41 10.16
N PHE A 134 13.93 33.65 11.44
CA PHE A 134 14.51 34.76 12.21
C PHE A 134 15.87 34.38 12.82
N LYS A 135 16.83 33.96 11.98
CA LYS A 135 18.12 33.39 12.40
C LYS A 135 19.03 34.36 13.16
N GLU A 136 18.85 35.65 12.93
CA GLU A 136 19.64 36.73 13.55
C GLU A 136 19.01 37.28 14.83
N LEU A 137 17.79 36.83 15.19
CA LEU A 137 17.13 37.25 16.42
C LEU A 137 17.86 36.65 17.62
N SER A 138 18.31 37.49 18.56
CA SER A 138 18.88 37.01 19.81
C SER A 138 17.80 36.58 20.79
N PHE A 139 18.13 35.62 21.66
CA PHE A 139 17.25 35.13 22.71
C PHE A 139 16.78 36.25 23.66
N ASP A 140 17.67 37.18 24.00
CA ASP A 140 17.35 38.33 24.87
C ASP A 140 16.34 39.27 24.22
N ASN A 141 16.51 39.55 22.92
CA ASN A 141 15.58 40.38 22.17
C ASN A 141 14.22 39.69 22.07
N PHE A 142 14.19 38.38 21.81
CA PHE A 142 12.96 37.61 21.79
C PHE A 142 12.25 37.58 23.16
N SER A 143 13.00 37.39 24.24
CA SER A 143 12.48 37.45 25.61
C SER A 143 11.87 38.81 25.94
N SER A 144 12.50 39.90 25.48
CA SER A 144 11.96 41.25 25.59
C SER A 144 10.65 41.42 24.80
N ILE A 145 10.53 40.79 23.62
CA ILE A 145 9.30 40.79 22.82
C ILE A 145 8.18 40.07 23.56
N LEU A 146 8.42 38.88 24.11
CA LEU A 146 7.41 38.13 24.88
C LEU A 146 6.88 38.93 26.08
N ARG A 147 7.79 39.56 26.85
CA ARG A 147 7.40 40.46 27.95
C ARG A 147 6.55 41.65 27.47
N ASN A 148 6.87 42.19 26.30
CA ASN A 148 6.07 43.27 25.70
C ASN A 148 4.69 42.77 25.25
N LEU A 149 4.61 41.59 24.65
CA LEU A 149 3.34 40.96 24.27
C LEU A 149 2.46 40.68 25.49
N GLU A 150 3.05 40.23 26.60
CA GLU A 150 2.35 40.04 27.87
C GLU A 150 1.85 41.36 28.45
N ARG A 151 2.71 42.40 28.51
CA ARG A 151 2.30 43.73 28.98
C ARG A 151 1.14 44.31 28.18
N LYS A 152 1.04 43.95 26.89
CA LYS A 152 -0.02 44.37 25.97
C LYS A 152 -1.22 43.42 25.95
N GLY A 153 -1.21 42.35 26.74
CA GLY A 153 -2.34 41.43 26.89
C GLY A 153 -2.49 40.39 25.77
N TYR A 154 -1.47 40.19 24.95
CA TYR A 154 -1.46 39.20 23.86
C TYR A 154 -0.96 37.82 24.31
N PHE A 155 -0.17 37.77 25.38
CA PHE A 155 0.38 36.56 25.95
C PHE A 155 0.22 36.57 27.47
N LYS A 156 0.26 35.39 28.08
CA LYS A 156 0.28 35.21 29.53
C LYS A 156 1.41 34.31 29.94
N ALA A 157 2.22 34.76 30.92
CA ALA A 157 3.22 33.92 31.55
C ALA A 157 2.63 33.06 32.68
N PHE A 158 3.04 31.81 32.76
CA PHE A 158 2.76 30.88 33.84
C PHE A 158 4.09 30.38 34.41
N LYS A 159 4.23 30.39 35.73
CA LYS A 159 5.41 29.82 36.40
C LYS A 159 5.05 28.47 36.98
N GLU A 160 5.74 27.44 36.54
CA GLU A 160 5.64 26.08 37.07
C GLU A 160 7.06 25.56 37.33
N ASN A 161 7.36 25.20 38.58
CA ASN A 161 8.66 24.63 38.98
C ASN A 161 9.88 25.43 38.46
N GLU A 162 9.89 26.75 38.69
CA GLU A 162 10.93 27.68 38.20
C GLU A 162 11.00 27.89 36.67
N ILE A 163 10.17 27.20 35.89
CA ILE A 163 10.10 27.35 34.43
C ILE A 163 8.96 28.29 34.07
N THR A 164 9.25 29.23 33.16
CA THR A 164 8.25 30.16 32.62
C THR A 164 7.69 29.62 31.31
N PHE A 165 6.39 29.40 31.31
CA PHE A 165 5.60 29.04 30.13
C PHE A 165 4.80 30.23 29.65
N TRP A 166 4.56 30.29 28.36
CA TRP A 166 3.83 31.34 27.68
C TRP A 166 2.65 30.72 26.94
N GLN A 167 1.48 31.35 27.08
CA GLN A 167 0.30 30.97 26.31
C GLN A 167 -0.26 32.20 25.62
N LYS A 168 -0.61 32.04 24.35
CA LYS A 168 -1.24 33.08 23.54
C LYS A 168 -2.68 33.32 24.01
N ILE A 169 -3.08 34.58 24.12
CA ILE A 169 -4.45 34.97 24.46
C ILE A 169 -5.19 35.27 23.16
N GLU A 170 -6.34 34.65 22.92
CA GLU A 170 -7.23 35.03 21.82
C GLU A 170 -7.84 36.41 22.10
N ASN A 171 -7.31 37.42 21.42
CA ASN A 171 -7.85 38.79 21.34
C ASN A 171 -8.28 39.13 19.90
#